data_AF-A0A6J1TJP6-F1
#
_entry.id   AF-A0A6J1TJP6-F1
#
_cell.length_a   1.000
_cell.length_b   1.000
_cell.length_c   1.000
_cell.angle_alpha   90.00
_cell.angle_beta   90.00
_cell.angle_gamma   90.00
#
_symmetry.space_group_name_H-M   'P 1'
#
loop_
_entity.id
_entity.type
_entity.pdbx_description
1 polymer ?
#
loop_
_entity_poly.entity_id
_entity_poly.type
_entity_poly.pdbx_seq_one_letter_code
_entity_poly.pdbx_strand_id
1 'polypeptide(L)'
;MARTCHATAGWATWTIIALSYALVVGMTGPVNARLPKPRPSQRVYRSRLIPKLYNMAHCTDRHHFFHIRNVSTTMDRFGGDVLDVLFNLNGTAKLLSSIKFSLQRCTGGASQCEHVNTWTWSTGICDLMMTKHMAWSYMVERIHPPIKCPFQMGSYTSPNLTLDLDMVDKAMPRSNIEKHVWLSECQTFDENKNLFACFKWTTEARRVRVKEGGYQMG
;
A
#
# COMPACT_ATOMS: atom_id res chain seq x y z
N MET A 1 -6.12 -3.45 55.84
CA MET A 1 -5.13 -4.03 56.76
C MET A 1 -4.47 -5.21 56.06
N ALA A 2 -3.14 -5.16 55.94
CA ALA A 2 -2.29 -6.19 55.34
C ALA A 2 -2.08 -7.38 56.29
N ARG A 3 -1.76 -8.56 55.71
CA ARG A 3 -0.90 -9.66 56.25
C ARG A 3 -1.02 -10.85 55.29
N THR A 4 -0.01 -11.62 54.88
CA THR A 4 1.46 -11.58 54.80
C THR A 4 1.83 -12.92 54.18
N CYS A 5 2.80 -12.94 53.25
CA CYS A 5 3.39 -14.16 52.70
C CYS A 5 4.22 -14.93 53.75
N HIS A 6 4.38 -16.24 53.57
CA HIS A 6 5.63 -16.94 53.91
C HIS A 6 5.92 -18.08 52.92
N ALA A 7 7.18 -18.14 52.52
CA ALA A 7 7.83 -19.02 51.56
C ALA A 7 8.75 -20.04 52.28
N THR A 8 9.08 -21.14 51.61
CA THR A 8 10.36 -21.93 51.65
C THR A 8 10.21 -23.08 50.64
N ALA A 9 10.89 -23.21 49.50
CA ALA A 9 12.34 -23.30 49.18
C ALA A 9 13.05 -24.53 49.79
N GLY A 10 13.52 -25.47 48.95
CA GLY A 10 14.28 -26.66 49.40
C GLY A 10 14.61 -27.73 48.35
N TRP A 11 15.40 -27.39 47.32
CA TRP A 11 16.57 -28.12 46.74
C TRP A 11 16.59 -29.67 46.85
N ALA A 12 16.45 -30.41 45.74
CA ALA A 12 17.52 -30.98 44.90
C ALA A 12 18.48 -31.96 45.61
N THR A 13 18.58 -33.22 45.15
CA THR A 13 19.82 -33.94 44.74
C THR A 13 19.65 -35.48 44.64
N TRP A 14 20.45 -36.11 43.75
CA TRP A 14 20.78 -37.54 43.58
C TRP A 14 19.76 -38.41 42.81
N THR A 15 19.84 -38.65 41.49
CA THR A 15 20.85 -39.34 40.65
C THR A 15 21.27 -40.74 41.13
N ILE A 16 21.06 -41.74 40.25
CA ILE A 16 21.79 -43.01 40.09
C ILE A 16 21.27 -44.24 40.86
N ILE A 17 20.39 -45.02 40.21
CA ILE A 17 20.41 -46.49 40.17
C ILE A 17 20.11 -46.86 38.70
N ALA A 18 21.15 -46.98 37.86
CA ALA A 18 21.77 -48.24 37.45
C ALA A 18 20.79 -49.15 36.66
N LEU A 19 20.91 -49.23 35.33
CA LEU A 19 21.82 -50.15 34.61
C LEU A 19 21.55 -51.63 34.94
N SER A 20 20.57 -52.23 34.27
CA SER A 20 20.58 -53.68 33.98
C SER A 20 19.43 -54.08 33.07
N TYR A 21 19.42 -53.72 31.79
CA TYR A 21 18.71 -54.50 30.74
C TYR A 21 19.15 -54.00 29.37
N ALA A 22 20.42 -54.26 29.04
CA ALA A 22 20.82 -54.43 27.65
C ALA A 22 21.00 -55.93 27.42
N LEU A 23 20.70 -56.38 26.20
CA LEU A 23 20.96 -57.70 25.61
C LEU A 23 19.87 -58.75 25.75
N VAL A 24 18.80 -58.65 24.94
CA VAL A 24 18.21 -59.73 24.10
C VAL A 24 17.22 -59.00 23.17
N VAL A 25 17.56 -58.54 21.96
CA VAL A 25 17.35 -59.13 20.63
C VAL A 25 17.94 -58.05 19.70
N GLY A 26 18.97 -58.28 18.89
CA GLY A 26 18.94 -59.22 17.77
C GLY A 26 18.65 -58.45 16.47
N MET A 27 19.71 -57.88 15.88
CA MET A 27 19.94 -57.70 14.45
C MET A 27 18.74 -57.31 13.55
N THR A 28 18.61 -56.02 13.25
CA THR A 28 18.14 -55.55 11.94
C THR A 28 19.14 -54.53 11.42
N GLY A 29 19.67 -54.78 10.22
CA GLY A 29 20.84 -54.10 9.64
C GLY A 29 20.72 -52.58 9.43
N PRO A 30 21.75 -51.95 8.85
CA PRO A 30 21.72 -50.51 8.58
C PRO A 30 20.59 -50.22 7.60
N VAL A 31 19.48 -49.70 8.10
CA VAL A 31 18.48 -49.04 7.26
C VAL A 31 19.18 -47.82 6.68
N ASN A 32 19.57 -47.93 5.41
CA ASN A 32 19.87 -46.79 4.56
C ASN A 32 18.62 -45.91 4.48
N ALA A 33 18.38 -45.12 5.53
CA ALA A 33 17.42 -44.05 5.52
C ALA A 33 18.00 -42.99 4.59
N ARG A 34 17.69 -43.12 3.29
CA ARG A 34 17.79 -42.00 2.36
C ARG A 34 16.96 -40.88 2.97
N LEU A 35 17.63 -39.88 3.53
CA LEU A 35 17.02 -38.60 3.82
C LEU A 35 16.20 -38.20 2.59
N PRO A 36 14.91 -37.86 2.73
CA PRO A 36 14.11 -37.43 1.60
C PRO A 36 14.86 -36.27 0.95
N LYS A 37 15.21 -36.42 -0.33
CA LYS A 37 15.76 -35.34 -1.14
C LYS A 37 14.88 -34.10 -0.88
N PRO A 38 15.45 -32.93 -0.55
CA PRO A 38 14.66 -31.72 -0.47
C PRO A 38 13.88 -31.60 -1.77
N ARG A 39 12.55 -31.58 -1.68
CA ARG A 39 11.69 -31.34 -2.85
C ARG A 39 12.22 -30.06 -3.51
N PRO A 40 12.39 -30.00 -4.84
CA PRO A 40 12.73 -28.75 -5.49
C PRO A 40 11.74 -27.72 -4.98
N SER A 41 12.25 -26.62 -4.42
CA SER A 41 11.44 -25.59 -3.77
C SER A 41 10.25 -25.30 -4.68
N GLN A 42 9.06 -25.68 -4.20
CA GLN A 42 7.84 -25.46 -4.95
C GLN A 42 7.79 -23.96 -5.16
N ARG A 43 7.93 -23.50 -6.40
CA ARG A 43 7.97 -22.07 -6.72
C ARG A 43 6.70 -21.46 -6.12
N VAL A 44 6.85 -20.73 -5.02
CA VAL A 44 5.71 -20.09 -4.38
C VAL A 44 5.38 -18.90 -5.28
N TYR A 45 4.20 -18.94 -5.90
CA TYR A 45 3.69 -17.81 -6.67
C TYR A 45 2.72 -17.06 -5.77
N ARG A 46 2.92 -15.76 -5.58
CA ARG A 46 1.95 -14.88 -4.91
C ARG A 46 1.14 -14.12 -5.94
N SER A 47 -0.16 -13.98 -5.67
CA SER A 47 -1.01 -13.07 -6.41
C SER A 47 -0.77 -11.64 -5.90
N ARG A 48 -0.65 -10.69 -6.82
CA ARG A 48 -0.57 -9.24 -6.52
C ARG A 48 -1.52 -8.47 -7.42
N LEU A 49 -2.08 -7.37 -6.92
CA LEU A 49 -2.77 -6.38 -7.73
C LEU A 49 -1.79 -5.32 -8.23
N ILE A 50 -1.78 -5.09 -9.53
CA ILE A 50 -0.98 -4.05 -10.19
C ILE A 50 -1.90 -2.96 -10.77
N PRO A 51 -1.53 -1.68 -10.64
CA PRO A 51 -2.31 -0.59 -11.20
C PRO A 51 -2.04 -0.45 -12.69
N LYS A 52 -3.10 -0.14 -13.44
CA LYS A 52 -2.98 0.44 -14.78
C LYS A 52 -3.72 1.77 -14.80
N LEU A 53 -3.01 2.84 -15.14
CA LEU A 53 -3.51 4.20 -15.24
C LEU A 53 -3.83 4.49 -16.71
N TYR A 54 -5.09 4.83 -16.99
CA TYR A 54 -5.51 5.28 -18.32
C TYR A 54 -5.32 6.78 -18.52
N ASN A 55 -5.56 7.57 -17.46
CA ASN A 55 -5.47 9.01 -17.51
C ASN A 55 -5.22 9.58 -16.11
N MET A 56 -4.48 10.68 -16.05
CA MET A 56 -4.35 11.54 -14.87
C MET A 56 -4.26 12.99 -15.36
N ALA A 57 -5.21 13.83 -14.94
CA ALA A 57 -5.28 15.21 -15.38
C ALA A 57 -5.83 16.10 -14.26
N HIS A 58 -5.45 17.37 -14.28
CA HIS A 58 -6.13 18.38 -13.47
C HIS A 58 -7.49 18.73 -14.10
N CYS A 59 -8.41 19.26 -13.31
CA CYS A 59 -9.70 19.70 -13.82
C CYS A 59 -9.52 20.95 -14.72
N THR A 60 -10.27 21.04 -15.81
CA THR A 60 -10.18 22.18 -16.75
C THR A 60 -11.46 23.02 -16.76
N ASP A 61 -12.52 22.51 -16.13
CA ASP A 61 -13.84 23.11 -16.03
C ASP A 61 -13.98 24.12 -14.88
N ARG A 62 -12.97 24.23 -14.01
CA ARG A 62 -13.01 25.04 -12.78
C ARG A 62 -11.66 25.68 -12.49
N HIS A 63 -11.69 26.87 -11.91
CA HIS A 63 -10.47 27.54 -11.45
C HIS A 63 -9.91 26.88 -10.19
N HIS A 64 -8.60 26.65 -10.16
CA HIS A 64 -7.83 26.16 -9.01
C HIS A 64 -6.33 26.41 -9.23
N PHE A 65 -5.51 26.17 -8.21
CA PHE A 65 -4.08 26.51 -8.24
C PHE A 65 -3.17 25.34 -8.66
N PHE A 66 -3.66 24.09 -8.63
CA PHE A 66 -2.88 22.90 -9.00
C PHE A 66 -2.97 22.56 -10.50
N HIS A 67 -1.86 22.56 -11.23
CA HIS A 67 -1.85 22.23 -12.65
C HIS A 67 -0.80 21.19 -13.00
N ILE A 68 -1.24 20.04 -13.48
CA ILE A 68 -0.35 19.02 -14.04
C ILE A 68 0.22 19.54 -15.36
N ARG A 69 1.55 19.53 -15.48
CA ARG A 69 2.30 19.95 -16.68
C ARG A 69 2.69 18.77 -17.54
N ASN A 70 3.15 17.69 -16.92
CA ASN A 70 3.57 16.48 -17.62
C ASN A 70 3.30 15.26 -16.72
N VAL A 71 2.91 14.15 -17.36
CA VAL A 71 2.84 12.83 -16.77
C VAL A 71 3.58 11.89 -17.70
N SER A 72 4.69 11.32 -17.24
CA SER A 72 5.36 10.22 -17.93
C SER A 72 5.02 8.90 -17.24
N THR A 73 4.72 7.89 -18.04
CA THR A 73 4.39 6.55 -17.54
C THR A 73 5.45 5.56 -17.99
N THR A 74 5.95 4.78 -17.03
CA THR A 74 6.77 3.60 -17.25
C THR A 74 6.08 2.39 -16.64
N MET A 75 6.57 1.18 -16.91
CA MET A 75 6.06 -0.04 -16.29
C MET A 75 7.11 -0.62 -15.35
N ASP A 76 6.67 -1.08 -14.18
CA ASP A 76 7.51 -1.86 -13.29
C ASP A 76 7.76 -3.27 -13.86
N ARG A 77 8.69 -4.01 -13.24
CA ARG A 77 9.02 -5.39 -13.63
C ARG A 77 7.85 -6.38 -13.57
N PHE A 78 6.75 -6.01 -12.92
CA PHE A 78 5.54 -6.82 -12.79
C PHE A 78 4.44 -6.37 -13.75
N GLY A 79 4.68 -5.33 -14.57
CA GLY A 79 3.76 -4.77 -15.54
C GLY A 79 2.78 -3.75 -14.97
N GLY A 80 2.99 -3.26 -13.74
CA GLY A 80 2.20 -2.18 -13.14
C GLY A 80 2.74 -0.81 -13.53
N ASP A 81 1.85 0.16 -13.72
CA ASP A 81 2.24 1.51 -14.11
C ASP A 81 2.96 2.23 -12.97
N VAL A 82 4.02 2.94 -13.36
CA VAL A 82 4.83 3.83 -12.53
C VAL A 82 4.87 5.20 -13.20
N LEU A 83 4.54 6.26 -12.46
CA LEU A 83 4.35 7.59 -13.02
C LEU A 83 5.40 8.56 -12.50
N ASP A 84 5.90 9.43 -13.37
CA ASP A 84 6.55 10.67 -12.94
C ASP A 84 5.65 11.85 -13.30
N VAL A 85 5.28 12.63 -12.30
CA VAL A 85 4.35 13.74 -12.46
C VAL A 85 5.08 15.04 -12.21
N LEU A 86 5.01 15.96 -13.18
CA LEU A 86 5.41 17.35 -13.04
C LEU A 86 4.15 18.20 -12.92
N PHE A 87 4.05 18.99 -11.86
CA PHE A 87 2.92 19.87 -11.64
C PHE A 87 3.35 21.21 -11.05
N ASN A 88 2.53 22.23 -11.26
CA ASN A 88 2.73 23.55 -10.68
C ASN A 88 1.63 23.85 -9.67
N LEU A 89 2.01 24.56 -8.61
CA LEU A 89 1.09 25.31 -7.76
C LEU A 89 1.22 26.79 -8.14
N ASN A 90 0.14 27.37 -8.66
CA ASN A 90 0.07 28.77 -9.07
C ASN A 90 -0.45 29.69 -7.95
N GLY A 91 -0.57 29.16 -6.73
CA GLY A 91 -1.06 29.86 -5.56
C GLY A 91 -0.55 29.22 -4.29
N THR A 92 -0.75 29.91 -3.18
CA THR A 92 -0.34 29.47 -1.84
C THR A 92 -1.58 29.19 -0.99
N ALA A 93 -1.51 28.20 -0.10
CA ALA A 93 -2.55 27.95 0.89
C ALA A 93 -1.91 27.79 2.26
N LYS A 94 -2.43 28.51 3.26
CA LYS A 94 -1.89 28.38 4.63
C LYS A 94 -2.24 27.03 5.22
N LEU A 95 -3.45 26.56 4.93
CA LEU A 95 -3.96 25.26 5.30
C LEU A 95 -4.97 24.77 4.27
N LEU A 96 -5.28 23.48 4.32
CA LEU A 96 -6.43 22.93 3.61
C LEU A 96 -7.60 22.80 4.59
N SER A 97 -8.72 23.41 4.26
CA SER A 97 -9.93 23.36 5.09
C SER A 97 -10.69 22.06 4.91
N SER A 98 -10.68 21.50 3.69
CA SER A 98 -11.34 20.23 3.41
C SER A 98 -10.75 19.52 2.20
N ILE A 99 -10.99 18.22 2.13
CA ILE A 99 -10.72 17.36 0.98
C ILE A 99 -11.98 16.56 0.66
N LYS A 100 -12.34 16.52 -0.62
CA LYS A 100 -13.46 15.76 -1.16
C LYS A 100 -12.92 14.77 -2.17
N PHE A 101 -13.11 13.48 -1.88
CA PHE A 101 -12.75 12.39 -2.76
C PHE A 101 -14.01 11.73 -3.30
N SER A 102 -14.16 11.67 -4.61
CA SER A 102 -15.31 11.06 -5.28
C SER A 102 -14.86 9.89 -6.13
N LEU A 103 -15.57 8.77 -6.02
CA LEU A 103 -15.24 7.53 -6.68
C LEU A 103 -16.45 7.03 -7.47
N GLN A 104 -16.21 6.73 -8.74
CA GLN A 104 -17.17 6.12 -9.64
C GLN A 104 -16.56 4.83 -10.17
N ARG A 105 -17.42 3.83 -10.42
CA ARG A 105 -17.02 2.59 -11.08
C ARG A 105 -17.75 2.46 -12.39
N CYS A 106 -17.07 1.96 -13.41
CA CYS A 106 -17.64 1.74 -14.72
C CYS A 106 -17.56 0.27 -15.10
N THR A 107 -18.62 -0.22 -15.74
CA THR A 107 -18.75 -1.58 -16.29
C THR A 107 -18.79 -1.53 -17.80
N GLY A 108 -18.06 -2.42 -18.48
CA GLY A 108 -18.03 -2.46 -19.95
C GLY A 108 -17.27 -1.32 -20.62
N GLY A 109 -16.35 -0.66 -19.90
CA GLY A 109 -15.59 0.51 -20.37
C GLY A 109 -16.02 1.80 -19.67
N ALA A 110 -15.56 2.96 -20.14
CA ALA A 110 -15.82 4.27 -19.53
C ALA A 110 -17.19 4.89 -19.89
N SER A 111 -18.09 4.15 -20.54
CA SER A 111 -19.36 4.66 -21.08
C SER A 111 -20.55 4.52 -20.12
N GLN A 112 -20.52 3.57 -19.19
CA GLN A 112 -21.56 3.36 -18.18
C GLN A 112 -20.91 3.34 -16.80
N CYS A 113 -20.98 4.48 -16.11
CA CYS A 113 -20.36 4.68 -14.81
C CYS A 113 -21.44 4.99 -13.77
N GLU A 114 -21.32 4.37 -12.61
CA GLU A 114 -22.17 4.65 -11.45
C GLU A 114 -21.35 5.24 -10.31
N HIS A 115 -21.99 6.13 -9.55
CA HIS A 115 -21.39 6.72 -8.38
C HIS A 115 -21.31 5.69 -7.25
N VAL A 116 -20.12 5.48 -6.71
CA VAL A 116 -19.91 4.52 -5.61
C VAL A 116 -19.96 5.23 -4.28
N ASN A 117 -19.13 6.27 -4.13
CA ASN A 117 -19.09 7.04 -2.90
C ASN A 117 -18.43 8.40 -3.07
N THR A 118 -18.74 9.31 -2.16
CA THR A 118 -18.02 10.55 -1.94
C THR A 118 -17.66 10.67 -0.47
N TRP A 119 -16.37 10.77 -0.18
CA TRP A 119 -15.86 11.05 1.14
C TRP A 119 -15.47 12.52 1.24
N THR A 120 -15.83 13.15 2.36
CA THR A 120 -15.40 14.51 2.67
C THR A 120 -14.77 14.50 4.05
N TRP A 121 -13.57 15.04 4.15
CA TRP A 121 -12.90 15.29 5.42
C TRP A 121 -12.66 16.79 5.56
N SER A 122 -12.82 17.32 6.77
CA SER A 122 -12.73 18.76 7.06
C SER A 122 -11.87 19.12 8.28
N THR A 123 -11.22 18.13 8.89
CA THR A 123 -10.43 18.33 10.12
C THR A 123 -9.01 17.81 9.91
N GLY A 124 -8.01 18.61 10.25
CA GLY A 124 -6.60 18.21 10.23
C GLY A 124 -6.11 17.79 8.85
N ILE A 125 -6.55 18.43 7.76
CA ILE A 125 -6.25 17.97 6.39
C ILE A 125 -4.76 17.99 6.08
N CYS A 126 -4.04 19.01 6.56
CA CYS A 126 -2.59 19.06 6.46
C CYS A 126 -1.94 17.83 7.09
N ASP A 127 -2.34 17.47 8.32
CA ASP A 127 -1.79 16.31 9.02
C ASP A 127 -2.20 15.00 8.33
N LEU A 128 -3.45 14.90 7.87
CA LEU A 128 -3.95 13.75 7.12
C LEU A 128 -3.14 13.50 5.84
N MET A 129 -2.87 14.55 5.06
CA MET A 129 -2.08 14.46 3.84
C MET A 129 -0.64 13.99 4.13
N MET A 130 -0.06 14.42 5.26
CA MET A 130 1.30 14.07 5.67
C MET A 130 1.38 12.78 6.51
N THR A 131 0.25 12.13 6.80
CA THR A 131 0.22 10.92 7.60
C THR A 131 0.90 9.78 6.84
N LYS A 132 1.78 9.06 7.53
CA LYS A 132 2.51 7.90 6.98
C LYS A 132 1.62 6.66 6.93
N HIS A 133 1.99 5.69 6.08
CA HIS A 133 1.31 4.40 5.94
C HIS A 133 -0.16 4.48 5.47
N MET A 134 -0.52 5.58 4.80
CA MET A 134 -1.77 5.77 4.09
C MET A 134 -1.59 5.49 2.59
N ALA A 135 -2.69 5.27 1.86
CA ALA A 135 -2.66 4.95 0.42
C ALA A 135 -1.99 6.00 -0.45
N TRP A 136 -2.00 7.24 -0.01
CA TRP A 136 -1.35 8.36 -0.67
C TRP A 136 0.04 8.68 -0.12
N SER A 137 0.50 8.07 0.99
CA SER A 137 1.77 8.46 1.64
C SER A 137 2.95 8.33 0.70
N TYR A 138 3.03 7.23 -0.05
CA TYR A 138 4.08 7.00 -1.03
C TYR A 138 4.12 8.10 -2.11
N MET A 139 2.96 8.64 -2.48
CA MET A 139 2.88 9.75 -3.42
C MET A 139 3.40 11.05 -2.80
N VAL A 140 2.93 11.39 -1.60
CA VAL A 140 3.27 12.64 -0.92
C VAL A 140 4.75 12.69 -0.54
N GLU A 141 5.32 11.59 -0.05
CA GLU A 141 6.73 11.50 0.36
C GLU A 141 7.72 11.70 -0.79
N ARG A 142 7.28 11.48 -2.04
CA ARG A 142 8.13 11.61 -3.23
C ARG A 142 8.04 12.98 -3.89
N ILE A 143 7.23 13.90 -3.37
CA ILE A 143 7.10 15.23 -3.96
C ILE A 143 8.34 16.06 -3.64
N HIS A 144 8.92 16.68 -4.67
CA HIS A 144 10.08 17.55 -4.59
C HIS A 144 9.77 18.91 -5.24
N PRO A 145 9.99 20.04 -4.54
CA PRO A 145 10.37 20.13 -3.12
C PRO A 145 9.28 19.55 -2.19
N PRO A 146 9.62 19.09 -0.98
CA PRO A 146 8.64 18.52 -0.06
C PRO A 146 7.48 19.47 0.20
N ILE A 147 6.27 18.96 -0.01
CA ILE A 147 5.06 19.69 0.31
C ILE A 147 4.84 19.64 1.82
N LYS A 148 4.59 20.80 2.40
CA LYS A 148 4.17 20.99 3.79
C LYS A 148 3.26 22.21 3.86
N CYS A 149 2.33 22.24 4.81
CA CYS A 149 1.59 23.46 5.08
C CYS A 149 2.54 24.48 5.75
N PRO A 150 2.56 25.76 5.32
CA PRO A 150 1.79 26.35 4.21
C PRO A 150 2.33 25.96 2.83
N PHE A 151 1.42 25.60 1.91
CA PHE A 151 1.75 25.24 0.53
C PHE A 151 2.29 26.46 -0.21
N GLN A 152 3.46 26.30 -0.83
CA GLN A 152 4.11 27.36 -1.59
C GLN A 152 3.82 27.22 -3.09
N MET A 153 3.69 28.35 -3.78
CA MET A 153 3.67 28.35 -5.24
C MET A 153 5.02 27.86 -5.76
N GLY A 154 5.00 27.16 -6.89
CA GLY A 154 6.22 26.61 -7.46
C GLY A 154 5.97 25.45 -8.42
N SER A 155 7.06 24.93 -8.95
CA SER A 155 7.10 23.72 -9.76
C SER A 155 7.52 22.54 -8.89
N TYR A 156 6.79 21.45 -8.99
CA TYR A 156 6.97 20.26 -8.18
C TYR A 156 7.05 19.03 -9.07
N THR A 157 7.91 18.09 -8.69
CA THR A 157 8.02 16.78 -9.31
C THR A 157 7.67 15.70 -8.30
N SER A 158 7.03 14.64 -8.77
CA SER A 158 6.74 13.46 -7.96
C SER A 158 7.10 12.24 -8.79
N PRO A 159 8.34 11.73 -8.68
CA PRO A 159 8.83 10.65 -9.50
C PRO A 159 8.51 9.27 -8.91
N ASN A 160 8.41 8.27 -9.77
CA ASN A 160 8.19 6.87 -9.43
C ASN A 160 6.92 6.59 -8.61
N LEU A 161 5.83 7.31 -8.88
CA LEU A 161 4.53 7.12 -8.26
C LEU A 161 3.90 5.79 -8.66
N THR A 162 3.37 5.08 -7.68
CA THR A 162 2.57 3.89 -7.89
C THR A 162 1.43 3.87 -6.87
N LEU A 163 0.37 3.11 -7.17
CA LEU A 163 -0.77 2.93 -6.27
C LEU A 163 -0.63 1.60 -5.54
N ASP A 164 -0.66 1.63 -4.21
CA ASP A 164 -0.75 0.43 -3.39
C ASP A 164 -2.17 -0.12 -3.41
N LEU A 165 -2.47 -0.91 -4.44
CA LEU A 165 -3.77 -1.51 -4.62
C LEU A 165 -4.13 -2.54 -3.55
N ASP A 166 -3.15 -3.16 -2.89
CA ASP A 166 -3.42 -4.11 -1.81
C ASP A 166 -3.98 -3.37 -0.59
N MET A 167 -3.50 -2.15 -0.31
CA MET A 167 -4.09 -1.31 0.74
C MET A 167 -5.45 -0.72 0.34
N VAL A 168 -5.62 -0.36 -0.94
CA VAL A 168 -6.92 0.10 -1.46
C VAL A 168 -7.99 -1.00 -1.34
N ASP A 169 -7.64 -2.26 -1.69
CA ASP A 169 -8.54 -3.42 -1.55
C ASP A 169 -8.95 -3.66 -0.09
N LYS A 170 -7.99 -3.53 0.84
CA LYS A 170 -8.26 -3.64 2.29
C LYS A 170 -9.17 -2.52 2.81
N ALA A 171 -9.02 -1.30 2.30
CA ALA A 171 -9.84 -0.16 2.71
C ALA A 171 -11.26 -0.22 2.16
N MET A 172 -11.47 -0.91 1.03
CA MET A 172 -12.77 -1.08 0.38
C MET A 172 -13.12 -2.56 0.18
N PRO A 173 -13.28 -3.33 1.27
CA PRO A 173 -13.59 -4.75 1.15
C PRO A 173 -14.93 -4.92 0.41
N ARG A 174 -14.99 -5.89 -0.52
CA ARG A 174 -16.14 -6.22 -1.39
C ARG A 174 -16.36 -5.27 -2.58
N SER A 175 -15.50 -4.30 -2.82
CA SER A 175 -15.57 -3.42 -3.99
C SER A 175 -15.23 -4.14 -5.32
N ASN A 176 -14.60 -5.33 -5.26
CA ASN A 176 -14.11 -6.07 -6.42
C ASN A 176 -13.29 -5.18 -7.36
N ILE A 177 -12.27 -4.48 -6.83
CA ILE A 177 -11.55 -3.44 -7.56
C ILE A 177 -10.98 -3.88 -8.92
N GLU A 178 -10.70 -5.18 -9.09
CA GLU A 178 -10.21 -5.77 -10.33
C GLU A 178 -11.23 -5.90 -11.46
N LYS A 179 -12.53 -5.75 -11.18
CA LYS A 179 -13.61 -5.95 -12.17
C LYS A 179 -14.09 -4.67 -12.82
N HIS A 180 -13.58 -3.53 -12.37
CA HIS A 180 -14.12 -2.23 -12.74
C HIS A 180 -13.00 -1.27 -13.18
N VAL A 181 -13.37 -0.36 -14.07
CA VAL A 181 -12.59 0.86 -14.31
C VAL A 181 -13.07 1.90 -13.31
N TRP A 182 -12.13 2.51 -12.58
CA TRP A 182 -12.40 3.45 -11.52
C TRP A 182 -12.09 4.87 -11.98
N LEU A 183 -13.10 5.73 -11.91
CA LEU A 183 -12.96 7.17 -12.15
C LEU A 183 -12.93 7.85 -10.78
N SER A 184 -11.78 8.43 -10.47
CA SER A 184 -11.52 9.06 -9.19
C SER A 184 -11.33 10.56 -9.39
N GLU A 185 -11.92 11.37 -8.51
CA GLU A 185 -11.75 12.83 -8.48
C GLU A 185 -11.40 13.26 -7.07
N CYS A 186 -10.30 13.99 -6.92
CA CYS A 186 -9.88 14.58 -5.65
C CYS A 186 -9.94 16.10 -5.76
N GLN A 187 -10.58 16.72 -4.78
CA GLN A 187 -10.67 18.18 -4.62
C GLN A 187 -10.17 18.56 -3.24
N THR A 188 -9.36 19.61 -3.15
CA THR A 188 -8.96 20.21 -1.87
C THR A 188 -9.34 21.67 -1.84
N PHE A 189 -9.68 22.19 -0.66
CA PHE A 189 -10.11 23.57 -0.47
C PHE A 189 -9.18 24.30 0.51
N ASP A 190 -8.90 25.57 0.24
CA ASP A 190 -8.03 26.42 1.08
C ASP A 190 -8.77 26.94 2.33
N GLU A 191 -8.11 27.77 3.15
CA GLU A 191 -8.70 28.42 4.33
C GLU A 191 -9.94 29.29 4.04
N ASN A 192 -10.06 29.78 2.81
CA ASN A 192 -11.16 30.64 2.36
C ASN A 192 -12.28 29.83 1.70
N LYS A 193 -12.18 28.49 1.72
CA LYS A 193 -13.08 27.55 1.04
C LYS A 193 -13.06 27.65 -0.49
N ASN A 194 -12.01 28.25 -1.07
CA ASN A 194 -11.79 28.22 -2.51
C ASN A 194 -11.20 26.87 -2.92
N LEU A 195 -11.50 26.44 -4.14
CA LEU A 195 -10.92 25.22 -4.71
C LEU A 195 -9.42 25.41 -4.93
N PHE A 196 -8.60 24.72 -4.13
CA PHE A 196 -7.15 24.82 -4.19
C PHE A 196 -6.55 23.88 -5.22
N ALA A 197 -6.99 22.62 -5.24
CA ALA A 197 -6.57 21.62 -6.21
C ALA A 197 -7.77 20.78 -6.66
N CYS A 198 -7.75 20.39 -7.93
CA CYS A 198 -8.72 19.46 -8.51
C CYS A 198 -8.01 18.59 -9.54
N PHE A 199 -8.04 17.28 -9.35
CA PHE A 199 -7.49 16.34 -10.32
C PHE A 199 -8.29 15.05 -10.36
N LYS A 200 -8.29 14.44 -11.54
CA LYS A 200 -9.02 13.22 -11.86
C LYS A 200 -8.06 12.19 -12.39
N TRP A 201 -8.33 10.94 -12.07
CA TRP A 201 -7.58 9.81 -12.63
C TRP A 201 -8.49 8.62 -12.91
N THR A 202 -8.12 7.88 -13.93
CA THR A 202 -8.84 6.68 -14.38
C THR A 202 -7.91 5.48 -14.26
N THR A 203 -8.30 4.50 -13.45
CA THR A 203 -7.46 3.34 -13.15
C THR A 203 -8.22 2.02 -13.23
N GLU A 204 -7.51 0.95 -13.54
CA GLU A 204 -7.97 -0.42 -13.28
C GLU A 204 -6.93 -1.19 -12.47
N ALA A 205 -7.41 -2.17 -11.71
CA ALA A 205 -6.57 -3.12 -10.99
C ALA A 205 -6.48 -4.42 -11.80
N ARG A 206 -5.26 -4.92 -12.03
CA ARG A 206 -5.05 -6.23 -12.67
C ARG A 206 -4.40 -7.19 -11.70
N ARG A 207 -4.87 -8.43 -11.67
CA ARG A 207 -4.27 -9.48 -10.87
C ARG A 207 -3.19 -10.21 -11.67
N VAL A 208 -1.97 -10.25 -11.13
CA VAL A 208 -0.84 -10.98 -11.72
C VAL A 208 -0.28 -11.99 -10.73
N ARG A 209 0.29 -13.08 -11.25
CA ARG A 209 1.00 -14.09 -10.47
C ARG A 209 2.50 -13.79 -10.51
N VAL A 210 3.07 -13.47 -9.37
CA VAL A 210 4.49 -13.13 -9.22
C VAL A 210 5.22 -14.29 -8.56
N LYS A 211 6.39 -14.64 -9.09
CA LYS A 211 7.26 -15.67 -8.51
C LYS A 211 7.97 -15.11 -7.28
N GLU A 212 7.81 -15.76 -6.14
CA GLU A 212 8.53 -15.43 -4.90
C GLU A 212 9.97 -15.96 -4.99
N GLY A 213 10.97 -15.12 -4.70
CA GLY A 213 12.38 -15.56 -4.57
C GLY A 213 13.27 -15.51 -5.83
N GLY A 214 13.09 -14.54 -6.73
CA GLY A 214 14.06 -14.24 -7.79
C GLY A 214 15.07 -13.15 -7.38
N TYR A 215 15.70 -13.27 -6.22
CA TYR A 215 16.81 -12.41 -5.82
C TYR A 215 18.07 -13.28 -5.82
N GLN A 216 18.80 -13.27 -6.93
CA GLN A 216 20.25 -13.47 -6.88
C GLN A 216 20.85 -12.09 -7.09
N MET A 217 21.51 -11.58 -6.05
CA MET A 217 22.52 -10.55 -6.23
C MET A 217 23.61 -11.19 -7.09
N GLY A 218 23.74 -10.69 -8.31
CA GLY A 218 24.92 -10.82 -9.14
C GLY A 218 25.55 -9.45 -9.25
#